data_AF-A0A7S0CM20-F1
#
_entry.id   AF-A0A7S0CM20-F1
#
_cell.length_a   1.000
_cell.length_b   1.000
_cell.length_c   1.000
_cell.angle_alpha   90.00
_cell.angle_beta   90.00
_cell.angle_gamma   90.00
#
_symmetry.space_group_name_H-M   'P 1'
#
loop_
_entity.id
_entity.type
_entity.pdbx_description
1 polymer ?
#
loop_
_entity_poly.entity_id
_entity_poly.type
_entity_poly.pdbx_seq_one_letter_code
_entity_poly.pdbx_strand_id
1 'polypeptide(L)'
;TQFHPSMVTFVETAGGVLSPSSSSPLNTATNSNVWGWTTQAQVYRSFRHSSSVVLVGDGKLGGISCTITALEALLHRGYTVDSVVFVDGDNVGLGNREALMEYVENYNYEINEL
;
A
#
# COMPACT_ATOMS: atom_id res chain seq x y z
N THR A 1 28.36 15.76 21.68
CA THR A 1 27.63 14.97 20.69
C THR A 1 26.42 15.75 20.25
N GLN A 2 26.37 16.15 18.98
CA GLN A 2 25.28 16.97 18.45
C GLN A 2 24.05 16.06 18.27
N PHE A 3 23.00 16.29 19.06
CA PHE A 3 21.71 15.64 18.86
C PHE A 3 21.16 16.11 17.51
N HIS A 4 21.15 15.23 16.51
CA HIS A 4 20.30 15.43 15.34
C HIS A 4 18.88 15.02 15.74
N PRO A 5 17.89 15.92 15.70
CA PRO A 5 16.51 15.52 15.89
C PRO A 5 16.15 14.50 14.81
N SER A 6 15.53 13.39 15.21
CA SER A 6 14.94 12.43 14.27
C SER A 6 13.89 13.17 13.43
N MET A 7 14.18 13.38 12.16
CA MET A 7 13.25 13.99 11.22
C MET A 7 12.41 12.90 10.58
N VAL A 8 11.10 13.08 10.57
CA VAL A 8 10.16 12.18 9.90
C VAL A 8 9.57 12.92 8.69
N THR A 9 9.54 12.25 7.54
CA THR A 9 8.90 12.74 6.32
C THR A 9 7.80 11.78 5.93
N PHE A 10 6.59 12.31 5.75
CA PHE A 10 5.46 11.55 5.22
C PHE A 10 5.36 11.78 3.71
N VAL A 11 5.22 10.70 2.96
CA VAL A 11 5.05 10.73 1.51
C VAL A 11 3.71 10.11 1.17
N GLU A 12 2.78 10.92 0.71
CA GLU A 12 1.47 10.45 0.23
C GLU A 12 1.58 10.02 -1.24
N THR A 13 1.11 8.82 -1.55
CA THR A 13 1.01 8.34 -2.93
C THR A 13 -0.23 8.90 -3.63
N ALA A 14 -0.23 8.97 -4.96
CA ALA A 14 -1.41 9.39 -5.71
C ALA A 14 -2.21 8.17 -6.20
N GLY A 15 -3.42 7.98 -5.66
CA GLY A 15 -4.29 6.84 -5.97
C GLY A 15 -3.95 5.60 -5.13
N GLY A 16 -4.25 4.41 -5.67
CA GLY A 16 -3.98 3.13 -5.02
C GLY A 16 -2.58 2.58 -5.29
N VAL A 17 -2.23 1.51 -4.58
CA VAL A 17 -0.93 0.81 -4.68
C VAL A 17 -0.52 0.52 -6.14
N LEU A 18 -1.48 0.08 -6.95
CA LEU A 18 -1.27 -0.31 -8.35
C LEU A 18 -1.75 0.75 -9.35
N SER A 19 -2.06 1.96 -8.90
CA SER A 19 -2.44 3.04 -9.81
C SER A 19 -1.28 3.37 -10.76
N PRO A 20 -1.56 3.67 -12.05
CA PRO A 20 -0.54 4.13 -12.98
C PRO A 20 0.10 5.42 -12.51
N SER A 21 1.42 5.50 -12.58
CA SER A 21 2.15 6.72 -12.27
C SER A 21 2.22 7.65 -13.49
N SER A 22 2.05 8.95 -13.24
CA SER A 22 2.38 10.00 -14.21
C SER A 22 3.86 10.03 -14.59
N SER A 23 4.73 9.47 -13.73
CA SER A 23 6.18 9.40 -13.97
C SER A 23 6.61 8.17 -14.77
N SER A 24 5.65 7.41 -15.32
CA SER A 24 6.00 6.25 -16.11
C SER A 24 6.71 6.65 -17.42
N PRO A 25 7.80 5.97 -17.84
CA PRO A 25 8.61 6.38 -18.98
C PRO A 25 7.86 6.45 -20.33
N LEU A 26 6.76 5.72 -20.47
CA LEU A 26 5.93 5.73 -21.68
C LEU A 26 4.57 6.43 -21.46
N ASN A 27 4.38 7.11 -20.32
CA ASN A 27 3.19 7.94 -20.11
C ASN A 27 3.37 9.26 -20.86
N THR A 28 3.14 9.21 -22.17
CA THR A 28 3.15 10.41 -23.00
C THR A 28 1.82 11.12 -22.81
N ALA A 29 1.82 12.33 -22.25
CA ALA A 29 0.64 13.21 -22.11
C ALA A 29 0.01 13.64 -23.46
N THR A 30 0.37 12.98 -24.56
CA THR A 30 -0.04 13.25 -25.94
C THR A 30 -0.58 11.96 -26.52
N ASN A 31 -1.87 11.91 -26.88
CA ASN A 31 -2.58 11.12 -27.92
C ASN A 31 -1.99 9.77 -28.41
N SER A 32 -1.16 9.10 -27.62
CA SER A 32 -0.62 7.77 -27.86
C SER A 32 -1.45 6.80 -27.02
N ASN A 33 -1.84 5.68 -27.62
CA ASN A 33 -2.65 4.65 -26.96
C ASN A 33 -1.80 3.78 -26.00
N VAL A 34 -0.66 4.29 -25.51
CA VAL A 34 0.31 3.52 -24.72
C VAL A 34 0.54 4.24 -23.41
N TRP A 35 0.19 3.58 -22.30
CA TRP A 35 0.19 4.21 -20.98
C TRP A 35 1.52 4.11 -20.24
N GLY A 36 2.43 3.25 -20.68
CA GLY A 36 3.62 2.88 -19.90
C GLY A 36 3.22 2.39 -18.52
N TRP A 37 3.10 1.09 -18.32
CA TRP A 37 2.58 0.60 -17.04
C TRP A 37 3.68 0.59 -15.97
N THR A 38 3.84 1.72 -15.27
CA THR A 38 4.60 1.80 -14.01
C THR A 38 3.63 2.17 -12.91
N THR A 39 3.48 1.30 -11.90
CA THR A 39 2.56 1.57 -10.78
C THR A 39 3.17 2.49 -9.73
N GLN A 40 2.36 3.11 -8.87
CA GLN A 40 2.83 3.83 -7.68
C GLN A 40 3.83 3.00 -6.86
N ALA A 41 3.50 1.74 -6.55
CA ALA A 41 4.41 0.82 -5.86
C ALA A 41 5.70 0.47 -6.65
N GLN A 42 5.74 0.68 -7.96
CA GLN A 42 6.98 0.51 -8.72
C GLN A 42 7.83 1.77 -8.68
N VAL A 43 7.22 2.96 -8.71
CA VAL A 43 7.95 4.24 -8.64
C VAL A 43 8.69 4.39 -7.30
N TYR A 44 8.05 4.01 -6.21
CA TYR A 44 8.64 4.12 -4.88
C TYR A 44 9.55 2.94 -4.50
N ARG A 45 9.86 2.02 -5.43
CA ARG A 45 10.57 0.77 -5.12
C ARG A 45 11.93 1.00 -4.46
N SER A 46 12.61 2.08 -4.79
CA SER A 46 13.91 2.43 -4.21
C SER A 46 13.84 2.68 -2.70
N PHE A 47 12.67 3.04 -2.16
CA PHE A 47 12.49 3.30 -0.73
C PHE A 47 12.04 2.08 0.07
N ARG A 48 11.67 0.97 -0.58
CA ARG A 48 10.99 -0.18 0.08
C ARG A 48 11.73 -0.80 1.28
N HIS A 49 13.05 -0.63 1.35
CA HIS A 49 13.91 -1.15 2.43
C HIS A 49 14.26 -0.10 3.50
N SER A 50 14.00 1.18 3.22
CA SER A 50 14.35 2.31 4.07
C SER A 50 13.14 3.09 4.58
N SER A 51 11.94 2.75 4.11
CA SER A 51 10.67 3.34 4.51
C SER A 51 9.69 2.25 4.91
N SER A 52 8.82 2.57 5.87
CA SER A 52 7.66 1.76 6.19
C SER A 52 6.41 2.29 5.49
N VAL A 53 5.48 1.39 5.17
CA VAL A 53 4.19 1.71 4.56
C VAL A 53 3.07 1.62 5.60
N VAL A 54 2.25 2.65 5.64
CA VAL A 54 0.91 2.60 6.23
C VAL A 54 -0.08 2.43 5.08
N LEU A 55 -0.74 1.28 5.01
CA LEU A 55 -1.75 1.01 3.98
C LEU A 55 -3.11 1.52 4.45
N VAL A 56 -3.70 2.44 3.69
CA VAL A 56 -5.08 2.89 3.91
C VAL A 56 -6.03 1.97 3.15
N GLY A 57 -6.81 1.17 3.88
CA GLY A 57 -7.79 0.22 3.36
C GLY A 57 -9.16 0.84 3.08
N ASP A 58 -9.99 0.10 2.34
CA ASP A 58 -11.37 0.48 2.04
C ASP A 58 -12.33 -0.10 3.09
N GLY A 59 -13.01 0.79 3.83
CA GLY A 59 -13.99 0.43 4.87
C GLY A 59 -15.37 0.06 4.33
N LYS A 60 -15.62 0.15 3.02
CA LYS A 60 -16.93 -0.13 2.41
C LYS A 60 -17.14 -1.63 2.16
N LEU A 61 -18.35 -2.00 1.75
CA LEU A 61 -18.66 -3.34 1.27
C LEU A 61 -17.78 -3.68 0.06
N GLY A 62 -17.14 -4.86 0.08
CA GLY A 62 -16.12 -5.25 -0.91
C GLY A 62 -14.72 -4.71 -0.62
N GLY A 63 -14.57 -3.88 0.41
CA GLY A 63 -13.29 -3.27 0.78
C GLY A 63 -12.26 -4.24 1.36
N ILE A 64 -12.69 -5.35 1.98
CA ILE A 64 -11.80 -6.42 2.48
C ILE A 64 -10.92 -6.96 1.35
N SER A 65 -11.51 -7.43 0.25
CA SER A 65 -10.76 -8.04 -0.85
C SER A 65 -9.89 -7.02 -1.56
N CYS A 66 -10.36 -5.78 -1.73
CA CYS A 66 -9.59 -4.68 -2.29
C CYS A 66 -8.34 -4.38 -1.44
N THR A 67 -8.51 -4.33 -0.11
CA THR A 67 -7.41 -4.04 0.83
C THR A 67 -6.41 -5.20 0.90
N ILE A 68 -6.87 -6.46 0.93
CA ILE A 68 -5.97 -7.64 0.87
C ILE A 68 -5.17 -7.64 -0.43
N THR A 69 -5.82 -7.38 -1.57
CA THR A 69 -5.13 -7.34 -2.87
C THR A 69 -4.06 -6.24 -2.89
N ALA A 70 -4.34 -5.08 -2.31
CA ALA A 70 -3.38 -3.99 -2.18
C ALA A 70 -2.21 -4.34 -1.23
N LEU A 71 -2.52 -4.99 -0.10
CA LEU A 71 -1.54 -5.49 0.86
C LEU A 71 -0.61 -6.52 0.22
N GLU A 72 -1.15 -7.56 -0.38
CA GLU A 72 -0.37 -8.60 -1.07
C GLU A 72 0.49 -8.00 -2.18
N ALA A 73 -0.02 -7.03 -2.93
CA ALA A 73 0.75 -6.35 -3.97
C ALA A 73 1.97 -5.60 -3.43
N LEU A 74 1.88 -4.99 -2.23
CA LEU A 74 3.01 -4.37 -1.54
C LEU A 74 3.99 -5.43 -1.03
N LEU A 75 3.49 -6.45 -0.32
CA LEU A 75 4.31 -7.52 0.27
C LEU A 75 5.10 -8.28 -0.80
N HIS A 76 4.46 -8.66 -1.92
CA HIS A 76 5.13 -9.35 -3.04
C HIS A 76 6.21 -8.49 -3.72
N ARG A 77 6.11 -7.15 -3.61
CA ARG A 77 7.15 -6.23 -4.10
C ARG A 77 8.26 -5.99 -3.07
N GLY A 78 8.16 -6.62 -1.90
CA GLY A 78 9.10 -6.54 -0.79
C GLY A 78 9.07 -5.18 -0.11
N TYR A 79 7.89 -4.60 0.07
CA TYR A 79 7.65 -3.50 1.00
C TYR A 79 7.36 -4.05 2.40
N THR A 80 7.82 -3.33 3.41
CA THR A 80 7.35 -3.52 4.79
C THR A 80 6.10 -2.68 5.02
N VAL A 81 5.01 -3.31 5.46
CA VAL A 81 3.75 -2.65 5.82
C VAL A 81 3.57 -2.77 7.33
N ASP A 82 3.78 -1.67 8.07
CA ASP A 82 3.69 -1.70 9.54
C ASP A 82 2.24 -1.63 10.05
N SER A 83 1.32 -1.08 9.25
CA SER A 83 -0.06 -0.89 9.68
C SER A 83 -1.00 -0.85 8.50
N VAL A 84 -2.19 -1.43 8.70
CA VAL A 84 -3.35 -1.24 7.83
C VAL A 84 -4.38 -0.44 8.62
N VAL A 85 -4.78 0.71 8.08
CA VAL A 85 -5.75 1.62 8.71
C VAL A 85 -6.96 1.79 7.81
N PHE A 86 -8.12 2.03 8.40
CA PHE A 86 -9.35 2.32 7.67
C PHE A 86 -9.79 3.73 8.00
N VAL A 87 -10.30 4.45 7.00
CA VAL A 87 -10.95 5.74 7.23
C VAL A 87 -12.39 5.44 7.67
N ASP A 88 -12.74 5.86 8.88
CA ASP A 88 -14.12 5.80 9.35
C ASP A 88 -15.01 6.67 8.45
N GLY A 89 -16.04 6.06 7.89
CA GLY A 89 -17.07 6.74 7.09
C GLY A 89 -18.47 6.28 7.51
N ASP A 90 -19.49 6.58 6.71
CA ASP A 90 -20.90 6.29 7.05
C ASP A 90 -21.23 4.79 7.23
N ASN A 91 -20.30 3.89 6.87
CA ASN A 91 -20.45 2.43 6.92
C ASN A 91 -19.66 1.79 8.09
N VAL A 92 -19.78 2.36 9.29
CA VAL A 92 -19.15 1.79 10.50
C VAL A 92 -19.73 0.41 10.80
N GLY A 93 -18.88 -0.57 11.12
CA GLY A 93 -19.30 -1.87 11.68
C GLY A 93 -19.44 -3.04 10.70
N LEU A 94 -18.88 -2.96 9.49
CA LEU A 94 -18.89 -4.07 8.52
C LEU A 94 -17.91 -5.22 8.84
N GLY A 95 -17.11 -5.12 9.90
CA GLY A 95 -16.15 -6.16 10.29
C GLY A 95 -14.88 -6.22 9.42
N ASN A 96 -14.64 -5.23 8.55
CA ASN A 96 -13.49 -5.22 7.64
C ASN A 96 -12.16 -5.30 8.38
N ARG A 97 -12.06 -4.63 9.54
CA ARG A 97 -10.86 -4.63 10.39
C ARG A 97 -10.59 -6.02 10.95
N GLU A 98 -11.61 -6.65 11.52
CA GLU A 98 -11.52 -7.97 12.15
C GLU A 98 -11.13 -9.04 11.12
N ALA A 99 -11.76 -9.01 9.94
CA ALA A 99 -11.40 -9.92 8.85
C ALA A 99 -9.95 -9.74 8.37
N LEU A 100 -9.44 -8.50 8.33
CA LEU A 100 -8.05 -8.25 7.96
C LEU A 100 -7.06 -8.63 9.05
N MET A 101 -7.41 -8.47 10.33
CA MET A 101 -6.59 -8.95 11.43
C MET A 101 -6.42 -10.46 11.36
N GLU A 102 -7.51 -11.20 11.19
CA GLU A 102 -7.46 -12.67 11.03
C GLU A 102 -6.60 -13.09 9.84
N TYR A 103 -6.73 -12.42 8.69
CA TYR A 103 -5.90 -12.71 7.52
C TYR A 103 -4.40 -12.48 7.80
N VAL A 104 -4.03 -11.35 8.41
CA VAL A 104 -2.62 -11.01 8.70
C VAL A 104 -2.01 -11.96 9.74
N GLU A 105 -2.77 -12.35 10.76
CA GLU A 105 -2.33 -13.32 11.77
C GLU A 105 -2.03 -14.69 11.15
N ASN A 106 -2.94 -15.19 10.29
CA ASN A 106 -2.74 -16.45 9.57
C ASN A 106 -1.56 -16.36 8.58
N TYR A 107 -1.42 -15.25 7.86
CA TYR A 107 -0.31 -15.03 6.93
C TYR A 107 1.05 -15.09 7.64
N ASN A 108 1.16 -14.43 8.81
CA ASN A 108 2.39 -14.48 9.60
C ASN A 108 2.66 -15.88 10.17
N TYR A 109 1.63 -16.62 10.53
CA TYR A 109 1.78 -18.00 10.99
C TYR A 109 2.41 -18.88 9.89
N GLU A 110 1.87 -18.84 8.67
CA GLU A 110 2.36 -19.63 7.54
C GLU A 110 3.82 -19.34 7.17
N ILE A 111 4.25 -18.07 7.23
CA ILE A 111 5.63 -17.71 6.92
C ILE A 111 6.60 -18.19 8.01
N ASN A 112 6.17 -18.20 9.27
CA ASN A 112 7.04 -18.61 10.39
C ASN A 112 7.16 -20.14 10.55
N GLU A 113 6.32 -20.93 9.86
CA GLU A 113 6.43 -22.39 9.82
C GLU A 113 7.31 -22.94 8.67
N LEU A 114 7.82 -22.07 7.78
CA LEU A 114 8.71 -22.40 6.66
C LEU A 114 10.19 -22.16 6.99
#